data_AF-A0A7R6VY75-F1
#
_entry.id   AF-A0A7R6VY75-F1
#
_cell.length_a   1.000
_cell.length_b   1.000
_cell.length_c   1.000
_cell.angle_alpha   90.00
_cell.angle_beta   90.00
_cell.angle_gamma   90.00
#
_symmetry.space_group_name_H-M   'P 1'
#
loop_
_entity.id
_entity.type
_entity.pdbx_description
1 polymer ?
#
loop_
_entity_poly.entity_id
_entity_poly.type
_entity_poly.pdbx_seq_one_letter_code
_entity_poly.pdbx_strand_id
1 'polypeptide(L)'
;MLNIDLIIKIKKEFNFSIGESKKMLEKNNWDYNKLIYNLKKNNVRKHSFYNYYSIINVENNNKICIAKVFFNSVILNNSKILEDFKIELSSCILNIKMIIYKVKILSLKLKENIYLSNFLMFTKKNIFFYNHKNSFFCLINYKKKLINICCNVVFNKFNYLMLKKCKNVLINQAYIKDISYNLNQIIEPKFINFIFLMNKHGNYFYYE
;
A
#
# COMPACT_ATOMS: atom_id res chain seq x y z
N MET A 1 1.99 -11.31 -39.83
CA MET A 1 0.57 -11.72 -39.90
C MET A 1 -0.12 -11.27 -38.62
N LEU A 2 -1.25 -10.58 -38.71
CA LEU A 2 -1.99 -10.12 -37.53
C LEU A 2 -2.64 -11.32 -36.83
N ASN A 3 -2.17 -11.65 -35.62
CA ASN A 3 -2.72 -12.76 -34.84
C ASN A 3 -3.73 -12.23 -33.81
N ILE A 4 -5.02 -12.33 -34.14
CA ILE A 4 -6.13 -11.82 -33.31
C ILE A 4 -6.23 -12.59 -31.98
N ASP A 5 -6.00 -13.89 -32.00
CA ASP A 5 -6.09 -14.74 -30.81
C ASP A 5 -5.05 -14.33 -29.77
N LEU A 6 -3.83 -14.01 -30.20
CA LEU A 6 -2.79 -13.48 -29.31
C LEU A 6 -3.17 -12.12 -28.72
N ILE A 7 -3.80 -11.24 -29.52
CA ILE A 7 -4.29 -9.95 -29.03
C ILE A 7 -5.38 -10.14 -27.98
N ILE A 8 -6.35 -11.02 -28.22
CA ILE A 8 -7.44 -11.32 -27.29
C ILE A 8 -6.88 -11.95 -26.01
N LYS A 9 -5.89 -12.84 -26.12
CA LYS A 9 -5.22 -13.46 -24.97
C LYS A 9 -4.59 -12.40 -24.06
N ILE A 10 -3.81 -11.47 -24.62
CA ILE A 10 -3.19 -10.37 -23.86
C ILE A 10 -4.24 -9.46 -23.23
N LYS A 11 -5.30 -9.12 -23.97
CA LYS A 11 -6.41 -8.32 -23.44
C LYS A 11 -7.06 -9.02 -22.24
N LYS A 12 -7.35 -10.32 -22.32
CA LYS A 12 -7.98 -11.06 -21.21
C LYS A 12 -7.07 -11.14 -19.99
N GLU A 13 -5.77 -11.37 -20.19
CA GLU A 13 -4.82 -11.56 -19.10
C GLU A 13 -4.42 -10.25 -18.41
N PHE A 14 -4.22 -9.18 -19.19
CA PHE A 14 -3.68 -7.91 -18.70
C PHE A 14 -4.68 -6.75 -18.76
N ASN A 15 -5.89 -6.97 -19.24
CA ASN A 15 -6.92 -5.93 -19.42
C ASN A 15 -6.44 -4.70 -20.21
N PHE A 16 -5.54 -4.88 -21.17
CA PHE A 16 -5.11 -3.82 -22.09
C PHE A 16 -6.17 -3.57 -23.17
N SER A 17 -6.09 -2.40 -23.81
CA SER A 17 -6.84 -2.15 -25.04
C SER A 17 -6.33 -3.05 -26.19
N ILE A 18 -7.17 -3.25 -27.21
CA ILE A 18 -6.81 -4.04 -28.40
C ILE A 18 -5.58 -3.43 -29.08
N GLY A 19 -5.57 -2.10 -29.24
CA GLY A 19 -4.46 -1.37 -29.87
C GLY A 19 -3.14 -1.48 -29.09
N GLU A 20 -3.18 -1.44 -27.77
CA GLU A 20 -1.99 -1.64 -26.93
C GLU A 20 -1.46 -3.06 -27.01
N SER A 21 -2.37 -4.04 -26.95
CA SER A 21 -2.03 -5.46 -27.05
C SER A 21 -1.29 -5.74 -28.37
N LYS A 22 -1.80 -5.18 -29.48
CA LYS A 22 -1.14 -5.23 -30.80
C LYS A 22 0.24 -4.57 -30.78
N LYS A 23 0.34 -3.32 -30.31
CA LYS A 23 1.63 -2.58 -30.26
C LYS A 23 2.69 -3.29 -29.40
N MET A 24 2.29 -3.89 -28.29
CA MET A 24 3.20 -4.65 -27.44
C MET A 24 3.68 -5.93 -28.14
N LEU A 25 2.79 -6.65 -28.83
CA LEU A 25 3.17 -7.82 -29.64
C LEU A 25 4.16 -7.44 -30.74
N GLU A 26 3.88 -6.37 -31.49
CA GLU A 26 4.76 -5.88 -32.57
C GLU A 26 6.17 -5.57 -32.05
N LYS A 27 6.29 -4.87 -30.92
CA LYS A 27 7.59 -4.58 -30.27
C LYS A 27 8.34 -5.83 -29.82
N ASN A 28 7.66 -6.96 -29.69
CA ASN A 28 8.22 -8.24 -29.28
C ASN A 28 8.23 -9.27 -30.42
N ASN A 29 8.16 -8.83 -31.68
CA ASN A 29 8.13 -9.70 -32.87
C ASN A 29 7.00 -10.74 -32.84
N TRP A 30 5.85 -10.38 -32.29
CA TRP A 30 4.68 -11.25 -32.10
C TRP A 30 4.95 -12.49 -31.21
N ASP A 31 6.06 -12.52 -30.48
CA ASP A 31 6.39 -13.57 -29.51
C ASP A 31 5.81 -13.25 -28.13
N TYR A 32 4.79 -14.03 -27.75
CA TYR A 32 4.12 -13.91 -26.46
C TYR A 32 5.06 -14.19 -25.28
N ASN A 33 5.92 -15.20 -25.35
CA ASN A 33 6.84 -15.55 -24.25
C ASN A 33 7.88 -14.44 -24.03
N LYS A 34 8.41 -13.89 -25.13
CA LYS A 34 9.32 -12.73 -25.09
C LYS A 34 8.64 -11.49 -24.49
N LEU A 35 7.37 -11.24 -24.84
CA LEU A 35 6.57 -10.18 -24.25
C LEU A 35 6.39 -10.38 -22.74
N ILE A 36 6.00 -11.57 -22.28
CA ILE A 36 5.84 -11.88 -20.85
C ILE A 36 7.17 -11.70 -20.11
N TYR A 37 8.27 -12.17 -20.69
CA TYR A 37 9.61 -12.02 -20.14
C TYR A 37 10.00 -10.53 -20.00
N ASN A 38 9.74 -9.72 -21.01
CA ASN A 38 10.02 -8.27 -20.97
C ASN A 38 9.09 -7.51 -20.00
N LEU A 39 7.84 -7.96 -19.84
CA LEU A 39 6.94 -7.43 -18.81
C LEU A 39 7.45 -7.73 -17.40
N LYS A 40 8.05 -8.90 -17.18
CA LYS A 40 8.65 -9.29 -15.89
C LYS A 40 9.98 -8.59 -15.58
N LYS A 41 10.69 -8.05 -16.57
CA LYS A 41 11.93 -7.29 -16.33
C LYS A 41 11.67 -6.00 -15.54
N ASN A 42 12.46 -5.79 -14.48
CA ASN A 42 12.38 -4.60 -13.61
C ASN A 42 13.02 -3.38 -14.29
N ASN A 43 12.22 -2.60 -14.99
CA ASN A 43 12.67 -1.36 -15.66
C ASN A 43 11.99 -0.10 -15.11
N VAL A 44 11.31 -0.17 -13.96
CA VAL A 44 10.62 1.01 -13.41
C VAL A 44 11.66 1.96 -12.83
N ARG A 45 12.03 2.99 -13.61
CA ARG A 45 12.92 4.05 -13.17
C ARG A 45 12.15 5.03 -12.30
N LYS A 46 12.74 5.44 -11.19
CA LYS A 46 12.24 6.55 -10.38
C LYS A 46 12.35 7.83 -11.22
N HIS A 47 11.22 8.51 -11.45
CA HIS A 47 11.24 9.87 -11.99
C HIS A 47 11.55 10.88 -10.89
N SER A 48 12.09 12.04 -11.29
CA SER A 48 12.50 13.11 -10.36
C SER A 48 11.34 13.73 -9.60
N PHE A 49 10.14 13.78 -10.20
CA PHE A 49 8.98 14.45 -9.60
C PHE A 49 7.70 13.61 -9.69
N TYR A 50 7.07 13.41 -8.53
CA TYR A 50 5.74 12.84 -8.37
C TYR A 50 4.87 13.77 -7.52
N ASN A 51 3.66 14.07 -7.99
CA ASN A 51 2.75 15.01 -7.32
C ASN A 51 1.89 14.34 -6.24
N TYR A 52 1.55 13.07 -6.43
CA TYR A 52 0.62 12.34 -5.57
C TYR A 52 1.22 11.01 -5.10
N TYR A 53 0.67 10.49 -4.01
CA TYR A 53 1.01 9.17 -3.50
C TYR A 53 -0.23 8.49 -2.93
N SER A 54 -0.16 7.16 -2.84
CA SER A 54 -1.16 6.34 -2.19
C SER A 54 -0.50 5.25 -1.38
N ILE A 55 -1.05 5.01 -0.19
CA ILE A 55 -0.71 3.93 0.71
C ILE A 55 -1.71 2.81 0.49
N ILE A 56 -1.23 1.72 -0.08
CA ILE A 56 -2.00 0.54 -0.42
C ILE A 56 -1.69 -0.52 0.63
N ASN A 57 -2.70 -0.90 1.41
CA ASN A 57 -2.60 -2.01 2.35
C ASN A 57 -3.46 -3.18 1.86
N VAL A 58 -2.93 -4.39 1.99
CA VAL A 58 -3.60 -5.63 1.56
C VAL A 58 -3.37 -6.67 2.63
N GLU A 59 -4.46 -7.35 3.02
CA GLU A 59 -4.39 -8.52 3.87
C GLU A 59 -4.46 -9.79 3.03
N ASN A 60 -3.57 -10.74 3.27
CA ASN A 60 -3.67 -12.09 2.70
C ASN A 60 -3.22 -13.10 3.76
N ASN A 61 -4.11 -14.03 4.13
CA ASN A 61 -3.89 -15.04 5.16
C ASN A 61 -3.36 -14.42 6.47
N ASN A 62 -2.11 -14.76 6.82
CA ASN A 62 -1.42 -14.31 8.03
C ASN A 62 -0.45 -13.15 7.77
N LYS A 63 -0.60 -12.41 6.66
CA LYS A 63 0.31 -11.31 6.30
C LYS A 63 -0.47 -10.04 5.97
N ILE A 64 0.09 -8.91 6.37
CA ILE A 64 -0.36 -7.58 5.99
C ILE A 64 0.76 -6.97 5.15
N CYS A 65 0.46 -6.67 3.90
CA CYS A 65 1.34 -5.96 2.98
C CYS A 65 0.96 -4.48 2.97
N ILE A 66 1.97 -3.61 3.00
CA ILE A 66 1.82 -2.17 2.89
C ILE A 66 2.77 -1.69 1.81
N ALA A 67 2.22 -1.06 0.78
CA ALA A 67 2.95 -0.53 -0.36
C ALA A 67 2.64 0.95 -0.54
N LYS A 68 3.68 1.78 -0.68
CA LYS A 68 3.54 3.20 -1.00
C LYS A 68 3.87 3.41 -2.47
N VAL A 69 2.89 3.86 -3.24
CA VAL A 69 3.05 4.16 -4.67
C VAL A 69 2.98 5.66 -4.91
N PHE A 70 3.79 6.15 -5.84
CA PHE A 70 3.79 7.53 -6.32
C PHE A 70 3.33 7.61 -7.76
N PHE A 71 2.63 8.69 -8.11
CA PHE A 71 2.03 8.94 -9.42
C PHE A 71 1.74 10.45 -9.60
N ASN A 72 1.25 10.86 -10.78
CA ASN A 72 1.08 12.27 -11.14
C ASN A 72 -0.37 12.70 -11.41
N SER A 73 -1.28 11.76 -11.61
CA SER A 73 -2.68 12.01 -11.90
C SER A 73 -3.52 12.14 -10.64
N VAL A 74 -4.32 13.20 -10.58
CA VAL A 74 -5.34 13.39 -9.54
C VAL A 74 -6.39 12.27 -9.57
N ILE A 75 -6.71 11.77 -10.77
CA ILE A 75 -7.75 10.76 -10.98
C ILE A 75 -7.41 9.49 -10.20
N LEU A 76 -6.16 9.06 -10.25
CA LEU A 76 -5.70 7.89 -9.50
C LEU A 76 -5.96 8.02 -8.00
N ASN A 77 -5.75 9.20 -7.42
CA ASN A 77 -5.83 9.44 -5.98
C ASN A 77 -7.21 9.15 -5.39
N ASN A 78 -8.29 9.35 -6.17
CA ASN A 78 -9.68 9.24 -5.72
C ASN A 78 -10.50 8.20 -6.50
N SER A 79 -9.85 7.33 -7.25
CA SER A 79 -10.53 6.42 -8.17
C SER A 79 -10.76 5.03 -7.59
N LYS A 80 -11.81 4.37 -8.09
CA LYS A 80 -12.04 2.93 -7.95
C LYS A 80 -10.86 2.08 -8.42
N ILE A 81 -9.99 2.62 -9.29
CA ILE A 81 -8.82 1.95 -9.85
C ILE A 81 -7.88 1.42 -8.74
N LEU A 82 -7.63 2.20 -7.69
CA LEU A 82 -6.76 1.76 -6.59
C LEU A 82 -7.42 0.71 -5.70
N GLU A 83 -8.75 0.75 -5.55
CA GLU A 83 -9.49 -0.28 -4.83
C GLU A 83 -9.53 -1.60 -5.62
N ASP A 84 -9.79 -1.53 -6.93
CA ASP A 84 -9.72 -2.70 -7.81
C ASP A 84 -8.30 -3.30 -7.81
N PHE A 85 -7.27 -2.45 -7.77
CA PHE A 85 -5.89 -2.90 -7.65
C PHE A 85 -5.61 -3.57 -6.29
N LYS A 86 -6.16 -3.08 -5.17
CA LYS A 86 -6.05 -3.76 -3.86
C LYS A 86 -6.68 -5.16 -3.90
N ILE A 87 -7.86 -5.29 -4.53
CA ILE A 87 -8.54 -6.58 -4.70
C ILE A 87 -7.70 -7.53 -5.56
N GLU A 88 -7.11 -7.03 -6.64
CA GLU A 88 -6.18 -7.81 -7.48
C GLU A 88 -4.99 -8.32 -6.65
N LEU A 89 -4.40 -7.45 -5.82
CA LEU A 89 -3.28 -7.81 -4.96
C LEU A 89 -3.66 -8.81 -3.85
N SER A 90 -4.86 -8.75 -3.27
CA SER A 90 -5.29 -9.68 -2.22
C SER A 90 -5.39 -11.12 -2.72
N SER A 91 -5.67 -11.31 -4.01
CA SER A 91 -5.75 -12.62 -4.66
C SER A 91 -4.37 -13.23 -4.99
N CYS A 92 -3.28 -12.45 -4.90
CA CYS A 92 -1.95 -12.86 -5.35
C CYS A 92 -1.04 -13.29 -4.19
N ILE A 93 -0.01 -14.08 -4.50
CA ILE A 93 1.10 -14.34 -3.57
C ILE A 93 1.85 -13.02 -3.33
N LEU A 94 1.79 -12.54 -2.09
CA LEU A 94 2.42 -11.27 -1.70
C LEU A 94 3.93 -11.45 -1.53
N ASN A 95 4.68 -10.96 -2.52
CA ASN A 95 6.12 -10.77 -2.43
C ASN A 95 6.52 -9.51 -3.22
N ILE A 96 7.69 -8.94 -2.88
CA ILE A 96 8.17 -7.69 -3.49
C ILE A 96 8.22 -7.74 -5.02
N LYS A 97 8.68 -8.85 -5.60
CA LYS A 97 8.81 -9.00 -7.07
C LYS A 97 7.43 -8.96 -7.74
N MET A 98 6.44 -9.62 -7.15
CA MET A 98 5.06 -9.64 -7.63
C MET A 98 4.41 -8.26 -7.52
N ILE A 99 4.62 -7.54 -6.42
CA ILE A 99 4.09 -6.17 -6.28
C ILE A 99 4.71 -5.23 -7.30
N ILE A 100 6.03 -5.27 -7.49
CA ILE A 100 6.72 -4.46 -8.52
C ILE A 100 6.12 -4.76 -9.90
N TYR A 101 5.94 -6.04 -10.23
CA TYR A 101 5.33 -6.47 -11.47
C TYR A 101 3.91 -5.92 -11.64
N LYS A 102 3.05 -6.07 -10.62
CA LYS A 102 1.66 -5.59 -10.65
C LYS A 102 1.58 -4.06 -10.77
N VAL A 103 2.43 -3.32 -10.05
CA VAL A 103 2.53 -1.85 -10.17
C VAL A 103 2.95 -1.45 -11.58
N LYS A 104 3.90 -2.17 -12.20
CA LYS A 104 4.31 -1.93 -13.58
C LYS A 104 3.16 -2.19 -14.56
N ILE A 105 2.40 -3.27 -14.38
CA ILE A 105 1.22 -3.54 -15.22
C ILE A 105 0.18 -2.42 -15.06
N LEU A 106 -0.07 -1.95 -13.83
CA LEU A 106 -0.98 -0.82 -13.58
C LEU A 106 -0.50 0.46 -14.29
N SER A 107 0.80 0.76 -14.20
CA SER A 107 1.43 1.89 -14.89
C SER A 107 1.22 1.82 -16.40
N LEU A 108 1.41 0.64 -17.01
CA LEU A 108 1.20 0.43 -18.45
C LEU A 108 -0.28 0.56 -18.84
N LYS A 109 -1.20 -0.03 -18.06
CA LYS A 109 -2.66 0.05 -18.28
C LYS A 109 -3.14 1.50 -18.34
N LEU A 110 -2.59 2.34 -17.47
CA LEU A 110 -3.04 3.74 -17.31
C LEU A 110 -2.22 4.73 -18.13
N LYS A 111 -1.17 4.26 -18.82
CA LYS A 111 -0.17 5.11 -19.51
C LYS A 111 0.38 6.20 -18.58
N GLU A 112 0.59 5.84 -17.33
CA GLU A 112 1.05 6.76 -16.29
C GLU A 112 2.25 6.16 -15.58
N ASN A 113 3.23 6.98 -15.23
CA ASN A 113 4.37 6.54 -14.45
C ASN A 113 3.94 6.32 -13.00
N ILE A 114 3.87 5.06 -12.59
CA ILE A 114 3.58 4.67 -11.20
C ILE A 114 4.81 3.99 -10.62
N TYR A 115 5.29 4.51 -9.49
CA TYR A 115 6.50 4.04 -8.85
C TYR A 115 6.23 3.49 -7.46
N LEU A 116 6.70 2.27 -7.19
CA LEU A 116 6.68 1.67 -5.87
C LEU A 116 7.87 2.20 -5.06
N SER A 117 7.60 3.05 -4.07
CA SER A 117 8.65 3.64 -3.21
C SER A 117 9.00 2.79 -2.00
N ASN A 118 7.99 2.24 -1.34
CA ASN A 118 8.16 1.46 -0.13
C ASN A 118 7.26 0.24 -0.19
N PHE A 119 7.77 -0.86 0.34
CA PHE A 119 7.03 -2.09 0.53
C PHE A 119 7.45 -2.69 1.87
N LEU A 120 6.48 -2.97 2.72
CA LEU A 120 6.65 -3.58 4.03
C LEU A 120 5.63 -4.71 4.18
N MET A 121 6.03 -5.75 4.90
CA MET A 121 5.19 -6.91 5.14
C MET A 121 5.29 -7.32 6.59
N PHE A 122 4.14 -7.48 7.24
CA PHE A 122 4.03 -7.83 8.66
C PHE A 122 3.26 -9.14 8.81
N THR A 123 3.59 -9.92 9.83
CA THR A 123 2.81 -11.12 10.22
C THR A 123 1.59 -10.70 11.04
N LYS A 124 0.39 -11.15 10.65
CA LYS A 124 -0.91 -10.82 11.27
C LYS A 124 -1.12 -11.55 12.61
N LYS A 125 -0.24 -11.31 13.59
CA LYS A 125 -0.40 -11.79 14.97
C LYS A 125 -0.58 -10.59 15.90
N ASN A 126 -1.78 -10.43 16.45
CA ASN A 126 -2.17 -9.30 17.31
C ASN A 126 -1.89 -7.92 16.69
N ILE A 127 -2.06 -7.81 15.37
CA ILE A 127 -1.93 -6.56 14.64
C ILE A 127 -3.30 -5.95 14.40
N PHE A 128 -3.39 -4.65 14.61
CA PHE A 128 -4.50 -3.81 14.16
C PHE A 128 -3.94 -2.70 13.30
N PHE A 129 -4.72 -2.19 12.35
CA PHE A 129 -4.31 -1.06 11.54
C PHE A 129 -5.49 -0.17 11.16
N TYR A 130 -5.19 0.99 10.61
CA TYR A 130 -6.12 1.92 10.01
C TYR A 130 -5.44 2.63 8.84
N ASN A 131 -6.12 2.69 7.69
CA ASN A 131 -5.69 3.46 6.53
C ASN A 131 -6.69 4.58 6.26
N HIS A 132 -6.29 5.82 6.50
CA HIS A 132 -7.12 6.99 6.25
C HIS A 132 -6.93 7.49 4.82
N LYS A 133 -7.93 7.23 3.96
CA LYS A 133 -8.00 7.73 2.59
C LYS A 133 -6.72 7.45 1.77
N ASN A 134 -6.06 6.32 2.01
CA ASN A 134 -4.80 5.96 1.36
C ASN A 134 -3.66 6.99 1.53
N SER A 135 -3.73 7.87 2.52
CA SER A 135 -2.77 8.96 2.72
C SER A 135 -2.03 8.83 4.05
N PHE A 136 -2.69 8.29 5.07
CA PHE A 136 -2.10 8.02 6.37
C PHE A 136 -2.40 6.60 6.77
N PHE A 137 -1.36 5.85 7.10
CA PHE A 137 -1.49 4.47 7.56
C PHE A 137 -0.86 4.33 8.93
N CYS A 138 -1.60 3.71 9.85
CA CYS A 138 -1.13 3.32 11.16
C CYS A 138 -1.33 1.82 11.34
N LEU A 139 -0.34 1.14 11.88
CA LEU A 139 -0.41 -0.25 12.30
C LEU A 139 0.17 -0.38 13.69
N ILE A 140 -0.54 -1.04 14.58
CA ILE A 140 -0.12 -1.31 15.95
C ILE A 140 -0.06 -2.81 16.18
N ASN A 141 1.03 -3.25 16.79
CA ASN A 141 1.15 -4.61 17.28
C ASN A 141 1.04 -4.62 18.80
N TYR A 142 0.11 -5.41 19.32
CA TYR A 142 -0.05 -5.61 20.75
C TYR A 142 0.42 -7.01 21.19
N LYS A 143 0.87 -7.15 22.43
CA LYS A 143 1.13 -8.44 23.10
C LYS A 143 -0.16 -9.23 23.31
N LYS A 144 -1.30 -8.56 23.48
CA LYS A 144 -2.64 -9.14 23.68
C LYS A 144 -3.66 -8.47 22.77
N LYS A 145 -4.78 -9.14 22.48
CA LYS A 145 -5.87 -8.55 21.69
C LYS A 145 -6.51 -7.41 22.50
N LEU A 146 -6.42 -6.18 21.99
CA LEU A 146 -6.89 -4.94 22.64
C LEU A 146 -7.67 -4.07 21.65
N ILE A 147 -8.13 -2.91 22.12
CA ILE A 147 -8.84 -1.93 21.31
C ILE A 147 -7.90 -1.32 20.25
N ASN A 148 -8.40 -1.19 19.02
CA ASN A 148 -7.67 -0.56 17.93
C ASN A 148 -7.67 0.97 18.08
N ILE A 149 -6.50 1.54 18.41
CA ILE A 149 -6.29 2.99 18.52
C ILE A 149 -5.63 3.62 17.29
N CYS A 150 -5.51 2.89 16.18
CA CYS A 150 -4.84 3.41 15.00
C CYS A 150 -5.51 4.69 14.47
N CYS A 151 -6.84 4.82 14.62
CA CYS A 151 -7.53 6.07 14.30
C CYS A 151 -7.06 7.23 15.19
N ASN A 152 -6.99 7.04 16.50
CA ASN A 152 -6.46 8.05 17.44
C ASN A 152 -5.06 8.50 17.02
N VAL A 153 -4.18 7.54 16.71
CA VAL A 153 -2.81 7.80 16.27
C VAL A 153 -2.77 8.61 14.97
N VAL A 154 -3.64 8.31 13.99
CA VAL A 154 -3.67 9.05 12.72
C VAL A 154 -4.15 10.49 12.91
N PHE A 155 -5.17 10.72 13.74
CA PHE A 155 -5.77 12.05 13.90
C PHE A 155 -5.05 12.93 14.94
N ASN A 156 -4.50 12.32 16.00
CA ASN A 156 -3.82 13.04 17.07
C ASN A 156 -2.31 12.82 16.96
N LYS A 157 -1.59 13.88 16.59
CA LYS A 157 -0.13 13.86 16.57
C LYS A 157 0.40 13.53 17.97
N PHE A 158 1.38 12.64 18.04
CA PHE A 158 2.12 12.36 19.26
C PHE A 158 3.61 12.28 18.93
N ASN A 159 4.46 12.61 19.90
CA ASN A 159 5.91 12.49 19.77
C ASN A 159 6.44 11.29 20.57
N TYR A 160 5.74 10.93 21.64
CA TYR A 160 6.17 9.91 22.60
C TYR A 160 5.03 8.97 22.95
N LEU A 161 5.34 7.70 23.23
CA LEU A 161 4.36 6.72 23.67
C LEU A 161 3.97 6.92 25.14
N MET A 162 4.96 6.96 26.05
CA MET A 162 4.72 6.99 27.52
C MET A 162 5.59 7.99 28.33
N LEU A 163 6.39 8.86 27.71
CA LEU A 163 7.28 9.76 28.46
C LEU A 163 6.51 10.80 29.31
N LYS A 164 6.35 10.51 30.61
CA LYS A 164 5.51 11.26 31.57
C LYS A 164 5.74 12.77 31.62
N LYS A 165 6.93 13.28 31.27
CA LYS A 165 7.28 14.71 31.34
C LYS A 165 6.99 15.49 30.04
N CYS A 166 6.51 14.84 28.99
CA CYS A 166 6.30 15.48 27.69
C CYS A 166 4.84 15.85 27.44
N LYS A 167 4.59 16.98 26.75
CA LYS A 167 3.23 17.47 26.46
C LYS A 167 2.49 16.66 25.38
N ASN A 168 3.21 15.92 24.52
CA ASN A 168 2.64 15.18 23.39
C ASN A 168 2.85 13.66 23.52
N VAL A 169 2.20 13.07 24.52
CA VAL A 169 2.29 11.64 24.86
C VAL A 169 1.02 10.93 24.41
N LEU A 170 1.14 9.86 23.61
CA LEU A 170 0.01 9.11 23.08
C LEU A 170 -0.92 8.64 24.19
N ILE A 171 -0.39 8.01 25.23
CA ILE A 171 -1.25 7.36 26.25
C ILE A 171 -2.08 8.35 27.09
N ASN A 172 -1.69 9.62 27.14
CA ASN A 172 -2.42 10.65 27.87
C ASN A 172 -3.47 11.37 27.01
N GLN A 173 -3.59 11.01 25.72
CA GLN A 173 -4.58 11.61 24.84
C GLN A 173 -5.99 11.07 25.12
N ALA A 174 -6.99 11.93 24.92
CA ALA A 174 -8.38 11.51 24.91
C ALA A 174 -8.66 10.51 23.78
N TYR A 175 -9.51 9.53 24.06
CA TYR A 175 -9.91 8.53 23.08
C TYR A 175 -10.89 9.12 22.07
N ILE A 176 -10.66 8.91 20.77
CA ILE A 176 -11.38 9.66 19.73
C ILE A 176 -12.84 9.23 19.61
N LYS A 177 -13.15 7.99 19.99
CA LYS A 177 -14.53 7.48 19.95
C LYS A 177 -15.32 7.86 21.19
N ASP A 178 -14.64 8.17 22.28
CA ASP A 178 -15.26 8.59 23.53
C ASP A 178 -14.27 9.47 24.32
N ILE A 179 -14.46 10.78 24.22
CA ILE A 179 -13.57 11.78 24.81
C ILE A 179 -13.62 11.82 26.34
N SER A 180 -14.57 11.10 26.97
CA SER A 180 -14.63 10.98 28.43
C SER A 180 -13.49 10.12 28.99
N TYR A 181 -12.86 9.30 28.16
CA TYR A 181 -11.75 8.43 28.53
C TYR A 181 -10.43 8.86 27.89
N ASN A 182 -9.34 8.70 28.63
CA ASN A 182 -7.98 8.78 28.11
C ASN A 182 -7.46 7.39 27.68
N LEU A 183 -6.51 7.35 26.76
CA LEU A 183 -5.97 6.09 26.25
C LEU A 183 -5.33 5.22 27.34
N ASN A 184 -4.78 5.81 28.40
CA ASN A 184 -4.20 5.09 29.55
C ASN A 184 -5.23 4.35 30.41
N GLN A 185 -6.51 4.71 30.31
CA GLN A 185 -7.61 3.99 30.97
C GLN A 185 -8.10 2.80 30.14
N ILE A 186 -7.79 2.80 28.83
CA ILE A 186 -8.31 1.83 27.87
C ILE A 186 -7.26 0.78 27.52
N ILE A 187 -5.99 1.20 27.43
CA ILE A 187 -4.87 0.36 27.00
C ILE A 187 -3.70 0.57 27.93
N GLU A 188 -3.00 -0.53 28.24
CA GLU A 188 -1.76 -0.48 28.97
C GLU A 188 -0.56 -0.41 27.99
N PRO A 189 0.29 0.63 28.05
CA PRO A 189 1.42 0.81 27.13
C PRO A 189 2.35 -0.39 27.01
N LYS A 190 2.59 -1.11 28.12
CA LYS A 190 3.47 -2.30 28.14
C LYS A 190 3.00 -3.43 27.22
N PHE A 191 1.75 -3.40 26.77
CA PHE A 191 1.22 -4.35 25.79
C PHE A 191 1.42 -3.88 24.35
N ILE A 192 1.91 -2.69 24.08
CA ILE A 192 2.28 -2.25 22.74
C ILE A 192 3.70 -2.79 22.47
N ASN A 193 3.85 -3.59 21.42
CA ASN A 193 5.18 -4.00 20.95
C ASN A 193 5.76 -2.91 20.04
N PHE A 194 4.97 -2.43 19.10
CA PHE A 194 5.36 -1.31 18.24
C PHE A 194 4.14 -0.61 17.63
N ILE A 195 4.34 0.64 17.23
CA ILE A 195 3.45 1.41 16.35
C ILE A 195 4.24 1.77 15.09
N PHE A 196 3.69 1.42 13.95
CA PHE A 196 4.18 1.79 12.63
C PHE A 196 3.28 2.85 12.01
N LEU A 197 3.88 3.94 11.52
CA LEU A 197 3.19 4.97 10.75
C LEU A 197 3.82 5.14 9.37
N MET A 198 2.97 5.36 8.38
CA MET A 198 3.39 5.79 7.05
C MET A 198 2.50 6.92 6.55
N ASN A 199 3.13 7.97 6.03
CA ASN A 199 2.45 9.14 5.48
C ASN A 199 3.29 9.77 4.37
N LYS A 200 2.93 10.99 3.93
CA LYS A 200 3.68 11.77 2.93
C LYS A 200 5.17 11.88 3.28
N HIS A 201 5.47 12.23 4.53
CA HIS A 201 6.81 12.58 5.01
C HIS A 201 7.73 11.37 5.18
N GLY A 202 7.19 10.18 5.43
CA GLY A 202 8.00 8.98 5.53
C GLY A 202 7.35 7.87 6.33
N ASN A 203 8.22 7.01 6.88
CA ASN A 203 7.88 5.87 7.71
C ASN A 203 8.42 6.12 9.12
N TYR A 204 7.62 5.84 10.14
CA TYR A 204 8.00 6.01 11.53
C TYR A 204 7.70 4.73 12.30
N PHE A 205 8.67 4.27 13.09
CA PHE A 205 8.49 3.15 14.01
C PHE A 205 8.69 3.66 15.43
N TYR A 206 7.69 3.42 16.27
CA TYR A 206 7.75 3.66 17.70
C TYR A 206 7.80 2.29 18.37
N TYR A 207 8.83 2.09 19.19
CA TYR A 207 9.04 0.92 20.03
C TYR A 207 9.38 1.39 21.44
N GLU A 208 9.07 0.56 22.44
CA GLU A 208 9.56 0.71 23.82
C GLU A 208 10.42 -0.50 24.18
#